data_AF-A0A518D3E2-F1
#
_entry.id   AF-A0A518D3E2-F1
#
_cell.length_a   1.000
_cell.length_b   1.000
_cell.length_c   1.000
_cell.angle_alpha   90.00
_cell.angle_beta   90.00
_cell.angle_gamma   90.00
#
_symmetry.space_group_name_H-M   'P 1'
#
loop_
_entity.id
_entity.type
_entity.pdbx_description
1 polymer ?
#
loop_
_entity_poly.entity_id
_entity_poly.type
_entity_poly.pdbx_seq_one_letter_code
_entity_poly.pdbx_strand_id
1 'polypeptide(L)'
;MSSPTPSTGRRRRRSVALALGVLGPVLLLVAIEFVLRATGHGPTPPLRLGSNGADGDSLSPTHGIFRADDERGFALKSGYRARADHAGPYAIGDWPWRGRPAEPAPPGTVRVAVLGDSSAYGLGLDPCETLAERIALELEHRGRPRSEVQVLNFGVPAYTTVQSARVLDDVLAAYEPTVVVLYVGAWNDQSPAKGATDEELLASPPGPLARTALAHALRRFRESDADQRVDESDAKTDADSPVRRRVAAAEIEPRVRRMIERTRTAGATAVVIAPVHLRATEAANPGVTEDRASVRRAAAATGAPLIDAQRLADASGIDQSVLFVDTTVHPSPVLWSLVLPSLVDAVEAGLAAASPATELDRATDGVNDGANDGANDGANDGANDRATDRATELAVVDVEPRVASSLGDDLLTVELAGWGRGDDLPVLLVGGAPLLELEAVGPSSVRGRLTTNRPGQQDLVVQSARAVVVAPAAVRLDPPFIERDGDAVVVHARARDAAQLFLASRRADPVTWTLHGRGELEPLALVAVPVTLVLDERGTARFQLPEGVDARHAQALIVPRADPGLILQGRLTAAIEL
;
A
#
# COMPACT_ATOMS: atom_id res chain seq x y z
N MET A 1 44.69 -7.55 -82.17
CA MET A 1 43.34 -7.99 -81.75
C MET A 1 43.18 -7.61 -80.29
N SER A 2 42.35 -6.61 -80.00
CA SER A 2 42.23 -6.01 -78.67
C SER A 2 41.46 -6.93 -77.73
N SER A 3 42.10 -7.35 -76.65
CA SER A 3 41.51 -8.14 -75.57
C SER A 3 40.42 -7.33 -74.86
N PRO A 4 39.20 -7.87 -74.64
CA PRO A 4 38.13 -7.11 -73.99
C PRO A 4 38.47 -6.94 -72.51
N THR A 5 38.65 -5.68 -72.09
CA THR A 5 38.76 -5.30 -70.68
C THR A 5 37.50 -5.76 -69.92
N PRO A 6 37.63 -6.48 -68.79
CA PRO A 6 36.49 -6.97 -68.03
C PRO A 6 35.64 -5.79 -67.55
N SER A 7 34.36 -5.78 -67.95
CA SER A 7 33.46 -4.67 -67.69
C SER A 7 33.27 -4.42 -66.19
N THR A 8 33.78 -3.27 -65.73
CA THR A 8 33.62 -2.72 -64.37
C THR A 8 32.15 -2.63 -63.95
N GLY A 9 31.22 -2.54 -64.92
CA GLY A 9 29.78 -2.53 -64.70
C GLY A 9 29.20 -3.83 -64.10
N ARG A 10 29.80 -5.01 -64.36
CA ARG A 10 29.28 -6.29 -63.84
C ARG A 10 29.59 -6.49 -62.36
N ARG A 11 30.76 -6.01 -61.89
CA ARG A 11 31.12 -5.98 -60.47
C ARG A 11 30.23 -4.99 -59.70
N ARG A 12 30.02 -3.78 -60.24
CA ARG A 12 29.20 -2.74 -59.60
C ARG A 12 27.72 -3.17 -59.44
N ARG A 13 27.15 -3.85 -60.44
CA ARG A 13 25.78 -4.40 -60.35
C ARG A 13 25.66 -5.53 -59.33
N ARG A 14 26.67 -6.40 -59.20
CA ARG A 14 26.68 -7.46 -58.18
C ARG A 14 26.82 -6.89 -56.76
N SER A 15 27.66 -5.89 -56.55
CA SER A 15 27.79 -5.24 -55.24
C SER A 15 26.55 -4.44 -54.85
N VAL A 16 25.85 -3.81 -55.80
CA VAL A 16 24.56 -3.13 -55.54
C VAL A 16 23.45 -4.14 -55.25
N ALA A 17 23.38 -5.26 -55.99
CA ALA A 17 22.40 -6.32 -55.72
C ALA A 17 22.65 -7.00 -54.37
N LEU A 18 23.92 -7.23 -54.00
CA LEU A 18 24.28 -7.79 -52.69
C LEU A 18 23.97 -6.80 -51.55
N ALA A 19 24.27 -5.51 -51.76
CA ALA A 19 23.92 -4.46 -50.81
C ALA A 19 22.41 -4.39 -50.63
N LEU A 20 21.61 -4.36 -51.69
CA LEU A 20 20.14 -4.37 -51.61
C LEU A 20 19.58 -5.64 -50.95
N GLY A 21 20.19 -6.80 -51.21
CA GLY A 21 19.81 -8.08 -50.60
C GLY A 21 20.05 -8.16 -49.09
N VAL A 22 20.98 -7.37 -48.56
CA VAL A 22 21.29 -7.31 -47.11
C VAL A 22 20.63 -6.09 -46.44
N LEU A 23 20.68 -4.92 -47.07
CA LEU A 23 20.11 -3.68 -46.52
C LEU A 23 18.58 -3.74 -46.44
N GLY A 24 17.92 -4.36 -47.43
CA GLY A 24 16.46 -4.48 -47.47
C GLY A 24 15.89 -5.16 -46.22
N PRO A 25 16.33 -6.39 -45.88
CA PRO A 25 15.90 -7.07 -44.66
C PRO A 25 16.25 -6.32 -43.37
N VAL A 26 17.42 -5.68 -43.30
CA VAL A 26 17.81 -4.89 -42.12
C VAL A 26 16.88 -3.68 -41.94
N LEU A 27 16.59 -2.94 -43.02
CA LEU A 27 15.67 -1.80 -42.98
C LEU A 27 14.24 -2.24 -42.62
N LEU A 28 13.80 -3.41 -43.09
CA LEU A 28 12.51 -3.99 -42.71
C LEU A 28 12.46 -4.32 -41.22
N LEU A 29 13.50 -4.95 -40.66
CA LEU A 29 13.57 -5.25 -39.23
C LEU A 29 13.57 -3.97 -38.37
N VAL A 30 14.28 -2.92 -38.81
CA VAL A 30 14.27 -1.60 -38.15
C VAL A 30 12.88 -0.96 -38.22
N ALA A 31 12.18 -1.06 -39.35
CA ALA A 31 10.82 -0.55 -39.49
C ALA A 31 9.83 -1.30 -38.61
N ILE A 32 9.93 -2.63 -38.52
CA ILE A 32 9.11 -3.46 -37.63
C ILE A 32 9.36 -3.08 -36.17
N GLU A 33 10.62 -2.96 -35.76
CA GLU A 33 10.98 -2.51 -34.41
C GLU A 33 10.38 -1.13 -34.08
N PHE A 34 10.46 -0.19 -35.03
CA PHE A 34 9.89 1.14 -34.86
C PHE A 34 8.37 1.12 -34.69
N VAL A 35 7.65 0.34 -35.52
CA VAL A 35 6.20 0.17 -35.43
C VAL A 35 5.80 -0.48 -34.11
N LEU A 36 6.53 -1.52 -33.68
CA LEU A 36 6.28 -2.19 -32.40
C LEU A 36 6.45 -1.22 -31.22
N ARG A 37 7.51 -0.42 -31.22
CA ARG A 37 7.72 0.63 -30.19
C ARG A 37 6.65 1.71 -30.22
N ALA A 38 6.28 2.18 -31.40
CA ALA A 38 5.23 3.20 -31.58
C ALA A 38 3.85 2.69 -31.12
N THR A 39 3.63 1.37 -31.14
CA THR A 39 2.40 0.71 -30.67
C THR A 39 2.50 0.22 -29.23
N GLY A 40 3.53 0.62 -28.47
CA GLY A 40 3.63 0.36 -27.03
C GLY A 40 4.36 -0.93 -26.63
N HIS A 41 4.95 -1.67 -27.59
CA HIS A 41 5.78 -2.84 -27.29
C HIS A 41 7.21 -2.36 -26.94
N GLY A 42 7.56 -2.38 -25.65
CA GLY A 42 8.88 -1.98 -25.15
C GLY A 42 9.79 -3.15 -24.77
N PRO A 43 11.08 -2.88 -24.44
CA PRO A 43 12.00 -3.88 -23.92
C PRO A 43 11.44 -4.51 -22.63
N THR A 44 11.58 -5.83 -22.49
CA THR A 44 11.19 -6.53 -21.26
C THR A 44 12.27 -6.43 -20.19
N PRO A 45 11.89 -6.30 -18.91
CA PRO A 45 12.83 -6.47 -17.81
C PRO A 45 13.44 -7.88 -17.81
N PRO A 46 14.73 -8.03 -17.44
CA PRO A 46 15.38 -9.33 -17.22
C PRO A 46 14.63 -10.24 -16.23
N LEU A 47 13.99 -9.62 -15.23
CA LEU A 47 13.20 -10.30 -14.20
C LEU A 47 11.71 -10.28 -14.56
N ARG A 48 11.10 -11.47 -14.60
CA ARG A 48 9.67 -11.64 -14.81
C ARG A 48 8.97 -11.80 -13.46
N LEU A 49 7.98 -10.97 -13.20
CA LEU A 49 7.02 -11.24 -12.13
C LEU A 49 6.31 -12.59 -12.40
N GLY A 50 6.14 -13.38 -11.33
CA GLY A 50 5.35 -14.61 -11.38
C GLY A 50 3.94 -14.33 -11.88
N SER A 51 3.40 -15.24 -12.69
CA SER A 51 2.08 -15.14 -13.35
C SER A 51 0.95 -15.65 -12.45
N ASN A 52 1.06 -15.46 -11.14
CA ASN A 52 0.05 -15.94 -10.18
C ASN A 52 -0.99 -14.87 -9.81
N GLY A 53 -0.95 -13.72 -10.46
CA GLY A 53 -2.10 -12.83 -10.59
C GLY A 53 -2.27 -12.53 -12.08
N ALA A 54 -3.51 -12.55 -12.57
CA ALA A 54 -3.86 -11.97 -13.85
C ALA A 54 -3.11 -10.63 -13.99
N ASP A 55 -2.16 -10.52 -14.92
CA ASP A 55 -1.66 -9.27 -15.50
C ASP A 55 -0.34 -9.49 -16.26
N GLY A 56 -0.48 -10.04 -17.47
CA GLY A 56 0.46 -9.73 -18.56
C GLY A 56 0.51 -8.23 -18.89
N ASP A 57 -0.38 -7.41 -18.30
CA ASP A 57 -0.47 -5.96 -18.40
C ASP A 57 0.33 -5.19 -17.34
N SER A 58 0.75 -5.83 -16.22
CA SER A 58 1.53 -5.16 -15.15
C SER A 58 2.95 -4.77 -15.58
N LEU A 59 3.45 -5.41 -16.64
CA LEU A 59 4.72 -5.13 -17.32
C LEU A 59 4.54 -4.33 -18.62
N SER A 60 3.31 -3.94 -18.96
CA SER A 60 3.04 -3.10 -20.12
C SER A 60 3.69 -1.73 -19.93
N PRO A 61 4.64 -1.30 -20.78
CA PRO A 61 5.26 0.02 -20.69
C PRO A 61 4.23 1.16 -20.74
N THR A 62 3.03 0.89 -21.29
CA THR A 62 1.94 1.85 -21.43
C THR A 62 0.97 1.86 -20.24
N HIS A 63 0.82 0.77 -19.48
CA HIS A 63 -0.24 0.65 -18.44
C HIS A 63 0.21 0.07 -17.07
N GLY A 64 1.44 -0.45 -16.94
CA GLY A 64 1.95 -1.09 -15.72
C GLY A 64 2.67 -0.18 -14.73
N ILE A 65 2.82 -0.66 -13.49
CA ILE A 65 3.56 -0.01 -12.39
C ILE A 65 5.09 -0.04 -12.59
N PHE A 66 5.58 -0.94 -13.43
CA PHE A 66 7.01 -1.17 -13.61
C PHE A 66 7.53 -0.69 -14.96
N ARG A 67 8.83 -0.39 -14.98
CA ARG A 67 9.65 -0.22 -16.19
C ARG A 67 10.85 -1.17 -16.12
N ALA A 68 11.42 -1.51 -17.27
CA ALA A 68 12.67 -2.25 -17.31
C ALA A 68 13.82 -1.44 -16.68
N ASP A 69 14.70 -2.13 -15.98
CA ASP A 69 15.86 -1.56 -15.28
C ASP A 69 17.05 -2.52 -15.41
N ASP A 70 18.18 -2.03 -15.91
CA ASP A 70 19.33 -2.89 -16.20
C ASP A 70 20.02 -3.41 -14.94
N GLU A 71 19.90 -2.67 -13.83
CA GLU A 71 20.53 -3.03 -12.56
C GLU A 71 19.59 -3.79 -11.66
N ARG A 72 18.27 -3.57 -11.72
CA ARG A 72 17.32 -4.21 -10.80
C ARG A 72 16.37 -5.18 -11.48
N GLY A 73 16.55 -5.36 -12.80
CA GLY A 73 15.65 -6.08 -13.68
C GLY A 73 14.44 -5.22 -14.03
N PHE A 74 13.71 -4.77 -13.03
CA PHE A 74 12.64 -3.79 -13.17
C PHE A 74 12.73 -2.74 -12.07
N ALA A 75 12.10 -1.60 -12.28
CA ALA A 75 11.95 -0.52 -11.31
C ALA A 75 10.55 0.08 -11.40
N LEU A 76 10.15 0.85 -10.40
CA LEU A 76 8.91 1.62 -10.46
C LEU A 76 8.97 2.66 -11.59
N LYS A 77 7.84 2.83 -12.26
CA LYS A 77 7.65 3.88 -13.27
C LYS A 77 7.33 5.21 -12.57
N SER A 78 8.12 6.24 -12.83
CA SER A 78 7.88 7.60 -12.31
C SER A 78 6.49 8.11 -12.69
N GLY A 79 5.84 8.78 -11.74
CA GLY A 79 4.50 9.32 -11.91
C GLY A 79 3.40 8.26 -12.10
N TYR A 80 3.70 6.97 -11.89
CA TYR A 80 2.69 5.93 -11.95
C TYR A 80 1.63 6.11 -10.86
N ARG A 81 0.37 5.92 -11.27
CA ARG A 81 -0.82 5.99 -10.43
C ARG A 81 -1.65 4.74 -10.73
N ALA A 82 -1.64 3.69 -9.90
CA ALA A 82 -2.57 2.57 -10.13
C ALA A 82 -4.03 3.02 -9.95
N ARG A 83 -4.23 4.09 -9.18
CA ARG A 83 -5.47 4.79 -8.86
C ARG A 83 -5.15 6.26 -8.56
N ALA A 84 -6.15 7.15 -8.55
CA ALA A 84 -5.97 8.58 -8.26
C ALA A 84 -5.28 8.83 -6.91
N ASP A 85 -5.43 7.89 -5.97
CA ASP A 85 -4.91 7.84 -4.59
C ASP A 85 -3.61 7.04 -4.43
N HIS A 86 -3.07 6.35 -5.44
CA HIS A 86 -2.02 5.31 -5.25
C HIS A 86 -0.70 5.79 -4.62
N ALA A 87 -0.32 7.05 -4.87
CA ALA A 87 0.74 7.75 -4.14
C ALA A 87 0.20 9.00 -3.41
N GLY A 88 -1.13 9.14 -3.34
CA GLY A 88 -1.82 10.28 -2.75
C GLY A 88 -1.64 11.54 -3.59
N PRO A 89 -1.89 12.73 -3.01
CA PRO A 89 -1.59 14.00 -3.67
C PRO A 89 -0.11 14.16 -4.06
N TYR A 90 0.77 13.25 -3.62
CA TYR A 90 2.22 13.34 -3.76
C TYR A 90 2.81 12.68 -5.01
N ALA A 91 2.01 12.00 -5.83
CA ALA A 91 2.46 11.35 -7.07
C ALA A 91 2.76 12.34 -8.22
N ILE A 92 3.60 13.34 -7.98
CA ILE A 92 3.88 14.44 -8.92
C ILE A 92 5.26 14.29 -9.58
N GLY A 93 5.35 14.65 -10.86
CA GLY A 93 6.60 14.75 -11.60
C GLY A 93 7.35 13.42 -11.76
N ASP A 94 8.67 13.48 -11.64
CA ASP A 94 9.57 12.36 -11.95
C ASP A 94 9.85 11.44 -10.75
N TRP A 95 9.16 11.62 -9.61
CA TRP A 95 9.35 10.79 -8.41
C TRP A 95 8.96 9.32 -8.69
N PRO A 96 9.90 8.36 -8.60
CA PRO A 96 9.64 6.97 -8.92
C PRO A 96 9.13 6.17 -7.72
N TRP A 97 9.21 6.70 -6.51
CA TRP A 97 8.89 5.97 -5.29
C TRP A 97 7.49 6.27 -4.77
N ARG A 98 7.08 5.61 -3.68
CA ARG A 98 5.76 5.83 -3.10
C ARG A 98 5.77 6.96 -2.07
N GLY A 99 4.68 7.70 -1.98
CA GLY A 99 4.48 8.75 -0.96
C GLY A 99 5.17 10.07 -1.32
N ARG A 100 5.40 10.90 -0.31
CA ARG A 100 5.97 12.24 -0.46
C ARG A 100 7.38 12.17 -1.08
N PRO A 101 7.68 12.96 -2.13
CA PRO A 101 9.02 13.02 -2.69
C PRO A 101 10.01 13.57 -1.67
N ALA A 102 11.27 13.14 -1.78
CA ALA A 102 12.35 13.75 -1.04
C ALA A 102 12.47 15.24 -1.43
N GLU A 103 12.21 16.13 -0.48
CA GLU A 103 12.39 17.57 -0.73
C GLU A 103 13.88 17.92 -0.60
N PRO A 104 14.36 18.95 -1.32
CA PRO A 104 15.70 19.48 -1.10
C PRO A 104 15.85 19.80 0.39
N ALA A 105 16.77 19.13 1.08
CA ALA A 105 16.88 19.25 2.53
C ALA A 105 17.27 20.70 2.89
N PRO A 106 16.49 21.43 3.70
CA PRO A 106 17.04 22.51 4.49
C PRO A 106 18.25 22.00 5.30
N PRO A 107 19.23 22.85 5.63
CA PRO A 107 20.27 22.49 6.59
C PRO A 107 19.62 21.97 7.89
N GLY A 108 19.95 20.74 8.31
CA GLY A 108 19.46 20.11 9.53
C GLY A 108 18.33 19.08 9.35
N THR A 109 17.77 18.89 8.15
CA THR A 109 16.79 17.82 7.92
C THR A 109 17.45 16.45 7.86
N VAL A 110 17.00 15.52 8.68
CA VAL A 110 17.43 14.11 8.69
C VAL A 110 16.42 13.23 7.95
N ARG A 111 16.91 12.11 7.41
CA ARG A 111 16.10 11.21 6.59
C ARG A 111 16.03 9.80 7.17
N VAL A 112 14.81 9.25 7.16
CA VAL A 112 14.53 7.85 7.45
C VAL A 112 14.11 7.17 6.15
N ALA A 113 14.85 6.16 5.73
CA ALA A 113 14.53 5.38 4.53
C ALA A 113 13.86 4.05 4.91
N VAL A 114 12.69 3.75 4.34
CA VAL A 114 11.99 2.47 4.54
C VAL A 114 12.15 1.61 3.28
N LEU A 115 12.83 0.47 3.37
CA LEU A 115 13.09 -0.44 2.26
C LEU A 115 12.38 -1.77 2.45
N GLY A 116 11.96 -2.36 1.34
CA GLY A 116 11.38 -3.69 1.33
C GLY A 116 10.70 -4.03 0.01
N ASP A 117 9.75 -4.95 0.10
CA ASP A 117 8.96 -5.41 -1.03
C ASP A 117 7.57 -4.74 -1.09
N SER A 118 6.55 -5.46 -1.55
CA SER A 118 5.16 -4.99 -1.62
C SER A 118 4.57 -4.67 -0.25
N SER A 119 5.04 -5.32 0.82
CA SER A 119 4.57 -5.05 2.18
C SER A 119 5.10 -3.72 2.71
N ALA A 120 6.38 -3.41 2.46
CA ALA A 120 6.96 -2.10 2.78
C ALA A 120 6.41 -0.99 1.87
N TYR A 121 6.21 -1.32 0.59
CA TYR A 121 5.51 -0.45 -0.35
C TYR A 121 4.12 -0.08 0.18
N GLY A 122 3.44 -1.03 0.81
CA GLY A 122 2.09 -0.91 1.36
C GLY A 122 0.99 -1.30 0.35
N LEU A 123 1.22 -2.33 -0.47
CA LEU A 123 0.23 -2.77 -1.45
C LEU A 123 -1.11 -3.06 -0.75
N GLY A 124 -2.20 -2.48 -1.28
CA GLY A 124 -3.53 -2.56 -0.67
C GLY A 124 -3.83 -1.52 0.41
N LEU A 125 -2.87 -0.66 0.76
CA LEU A 125 -3.06 0.45 1.73
C LEU A 125 -3.25 1.79 1.03
N ASP A 126 -3.98 2.71 1.68
CA ASP A 126 -3.94 4.13 1.34
C ASP A 126 -2.52 4.68 1.62
N PRO A 127 -2.03 5.68 0.86
CA PRO A 127 -0.76 6.35 1.14
C PRO A 127 -0.56 6.74 2.60
N CYS A 128 -1.63 7.23 3.26
CA CYS A 128 -1.55 7.66 4.66
C CYS A 128 -1.40 6.51 5.66
N GLU A 129 -1.65 5.28 5.19
CA GLU A 129 -1.61 4.07 5.97
C GLU A 129 -0.31 3.28 5.80
N THR A 130 0.54 3.66 4.85
CA THR A 130 1.83 3.01 4.63
C THR A 130 2.74 3.12 5.86
N LEU A 131 3.60 2.13 6.06
CA LEU A 131 4.53 2.11 7.19
C LEU A 131 5.36 3.40 7.28
N ALA A 132 5.85 3.91 6.15
CA ALA A 132 6.62 5.14 6.09
C ALA A 132 5.83 6.36 6.57
N GLU A 133 4.58 6.53 6.11
CA GLU A 133 3.76 7.66 6.57
C GLU A 133 3.39 7.53 8.04
N ARG A 134 3.09 6.31 8.50
CA ARG A 134 2.79 6.05 9.91
C ARG A 134 3.97 6.37 10.82
N ILE A 135 5.21 6.06 10.41
CA ILE A 135 6.42 6.49 11.14
C ILE A 135 6.50 8.03 11.16
N ALA A 136 6.25 8.70 10.03
CA ALA A 136 6.30 10.16 9.97
C ALA A 136 5.27 10.83 10.89
N LEU A 137 4.03 10.33 10.90
CA LEU A 137 2.95 10.83 11.77
C LEU A 137 3.25 10.63 13.25
N GLU A 138 3.83 9.48 13.61
CA GLU A 138 4.19 9.17 15.00
C GLU A 138 5.37 10.02 15.47
N LEU A 139 6.40 10.21 14.63
CA LEU A 139 7.50 11.13 14.93
C LEU A 139 7.00 12.57 15.11
N GLU A 140 6.08 13.02 14.25
CA GLU A 140 5.45 14.34 14.38
C GLU A 140 4.66 14.48 15.69
N HIS A 141 3.91 13.45 16.10
CA HIS A 141 3.24 13.41 17.40
C HIS A 141 4.21 13.48 18.59
N ARG A 142 5.43 12.96 18.43
CA ARG A 142 6.51 13.03 19.41
C ARG A 142 7.31 14.34 19.36
N GLY A 143 6.87 15.31 18.58
CA GLY A 143 7.49 16.63 18.49
C GLY A 143 8.63 16.73 17.47
N ARG A 144 8.78 15.76 16.57
CA ARG A 144 9.72 15.81 15.43
C ARG A 144 8.96 16.22 14.16
N PRO A 145 8.85 17.53 13.85
CA PRO A 145 8.06 17.98 12.71
C PRO A 145 8.62 17.44 11.39
N ARG A 146 7.75 17.31 10.38
CA ARG A 146 8.10 16.82 9.04
C ARG A 146 9.13 17.67 8.29
N SER A 147 9.39 18.89 8.76
CA SER A 147 10.48 19.75 8.28
C SER A 147 11.85 19.33 8.80
N GLU A 148 11.89 18.67 9.96
CA GLU A 148 13.12 18.15 10.59
C GLU A 148 13.39 16.71 10.16
N VAL A 149 12.36 15.85 10.13
CA VAL A 149 12.51 14.44 9.78
C VAL A 149 11.66 14.08 8.56
N GLN A 150 12.33 13.67 7.50
CA GLN A 150 11.69 13.14 6.29
C GLN A 150 11.72 11.61 6.31
N VAL A 151 10.55 10.98 6.23
CA VAL A 151 10.44 9.52 6.07
C VAL A 151 10.09 9.18 4.62
N LEU A 152 10.91 8.36 3.98
CA LEU A 152 10.83 8.07 2.55
C LEU A 152 10.58 6.58 2.31
N ASN A 153 9.58 6.26 1.49
CA ASN A 153 9.22 4.87 1.17
C ASN A 153 9.90 4.40 -0.12
N PHE A 154 10.87 3.50 0.03
CA PHE A 154 11.61 2.84 -1.04
C PHE A 154 11.24 1.36 -1.19
N GLY A 155 10.07 0.96 -0.69
CA GLY A 155 9.51 -0.37 -0.98
C GLY A 155 9.24 -0.52 -2.47
N VAL A 156 9.44 -1.72 -3.02
CA VAL A 156 9.09 -2.03 -4.42
C VAL A 156 8.42 -3.39 -4.49
N PRO A 157 7.19 -3.49 -5.03
CA PRO A 157 6.50 -4.77 -5.11
C PRO A 157 7.33 -5.83 -5.87
N ALA A 158 7.23 -7.06 -5.39
CA ALA A 158 7.93 -8.24 -5.89
C ALA A 158 9.46 -8.28 -5.77
N TYR A 159 10.08 -7.29 -5.10
CA TYR A 159 11.50 -7.33 -4.85
C TYR A 159 11.88 -8.42 -3.84
N THR A 160 12.96 -9.13 -4.14
CA THR A 160 13.65 -10.01 -3.20
C THR A 160 14.75 -9.25 -2.46
N THR A 161 15.38 -9.90 -1.47
CA THR A 161 16.57 -9.35 -0.80
C THR A 161 17.71 -9.00 -1.78
N VAL A 162 17.79 -9.66 -2.94
CA VAL A 162 18.77 -9.35 -4.00
C VAL A 162 18.54 -7.95 -4.57
N GLN A 163 17.29 -7.62 -4.90
CA GLN A 163 16.93 -6.34 -5.51
C GLN A 163 16.90 -5.22 -4.47
N SER A 164 16.39 -5.49 -3.26
CA SER A 164 16.39 -4.53 -2.15
C SER A 164 17.81 -4.11 -1.74
N ALA A 165 18.81 -4.99 -1.86
CA ALA A 165 20.22 -4.62 -1.63
C ALA A 165 20.72 -3.57 -2.64
N ARG A 166 20.29 -3.64 -3.91
CA ARG A 166 20.65 -2.64 -4.93
C ARG A 166 19.95 -1.30 -4.69
N VAL A 167 18.68 -1.33 -4.28
CA VAL A 167 17.96 -0.11 -3.84
C VAL A 167 18.66 0.53 -2.66
N LEU A 168 19.17 -0.26 -1.70
CA LEU A 168 19.91 0.29 -0.58
C LEU A 168 21.14 1.08 -1.04
N ASP A 169 21.93 0.55 -1.97
CA ASP A 169 23.09 1.25 -2.49
C ASP A 169 22.70 2.57 -3.19
N ASP A 170 21.65 2.56 -4.01
CA ASP A 170 21.08 3.77 -4.64
C ASP A 170 20.63 4.80 -3.58
N VAL A 171 19.93 4.33 -2.55
CA VAL A 171 19.32 5.18 -1.54
C VAL A 171 20.37 5.82 -0.63
N LEU A 172 21.37 5.03 -0.20
CA LEU A 172 22.48 5.53 0.59
C LEU A 172 23.27 6.60 -0.17
N ALA A 173 23.49 6.40 -1.48
CA ALA A 173 24.23 7.35 -2.31
C ALA A 173 23.43 8.62 -2.63
N ALA A 174 22.12 8.52 -2.86
CA ALA A 174 21.32 9.64 -3.35
C ALA A 174 20.66 10.47 -2.25
N TYR A 175 20.34 9.87 -1.10
CA TYR A 175 19.52 10.51 -0.07
C TYR A 175 20.20 10.64 1.29
N GLU A 176 21.35 10.00 1.49
CA GLU A 176 22.14 10.07 2.74
C GLU A 176 21.26 9.89 4.00
N PRO A 177 20.48 8.79 4.12
CA PRO A 177 19.58 8.60 5.24
C PRO A 177 20.36 8.43 6.54
N THR A 178 19.79 8.92 7.63
CA THR A 178 20.30 8.77 8.99
C THR A 178 19.87 7.43 9.60
N VAL A 179 18.68 6.97 9.23
CA VAL A 179 18.13 5.67 9.64
C VAL A 179 17.60 4.94 8.41
N VAL A 180 17.85 3.64 8.32
CA VAL A 180 17.29 2.75 7.31
C VAL A 180 16.49 1.65 8.00
N VAL A 181 15.19 1.62 7.75
CA VAL A 181 14.26 0.57 8.19
C VAL A 181 14.20 -0.51 7.10
N LEU A 182 14.54 -1.75 7.46
CA LEU A 182 14.58 -2.90 6.57
C LEU A 182 13.42 -3.85 6.87
N TYR A 183 12.44 -3.92 5.95
CA TYR A 183 11.38 -4.93 5.92
C TYR A 183 11.59 -5.81 4.68
N VAL A 184 12.49 -6.79 4.79
CA VAL A 184 12.97 -7.60 3.65
C VAL A 184 12.78 -9.10 3.93
N GLY A 185 12.83 -9.92 2.87
CA GLY A 185 12.61 -11.37 2.99
C GLY A 185 11.19 -11.72 3.43
N ALA A 186 10.20 -10.89 3.08
CA ALA A 186 8.82 -11.09 3.51
C ALA A 186 8.10 -12.11 2.62
N TRP A 187 8.14 -11.98 1.29
CA TRP A 187 7.40 -12.91 0.43
C TRP A 187 8.18 -13.46 -0.76
N ASN A 188 8.97 -12.61 -1.40
CA ASN A 188 9.40 -12.88 -2.77
C ASN A 188 10.59 -13.85 -2.85
N ASP A 189 11.43 -13.89 -1.82
CA ASP A 189 12.64 -14.70 -1.77
C ASP A 189 12.32 -16.21 -1.91
N GLN A 190 11.32 -16.69 -1.15
CA GLN A 190 10.86 -18.08 -1.22
C GLN A 190 10.08 -18.44 -2.49
N SER A 191 9.59 -17.45 -3.23
CA SER A 191 8.77 -17.72 -4.42
C SER A 191 9.54 -18.56 -5.44
N PRO A 192 8.88 -19.45 -6.21
CA PRO A 192 9.52 -20.23 -7.27
C PRO A 192 10.24 -19.37 -8.31
N ALA A 193 11.48 -19.72 -8.61
CA ALA A 193 12.25 -19.15 -9.70
C ALA A 193 11.77 -19.69 -11.05
N LYS A 194 11.60 -18.80 -12.03
CA LYS A 194 11.30 -19.18 -13.43
C LYS A 194 12.60 -19.46 -14.19
N GLY A 195 13.22 -20.60 -13.88
CA GLY A 195 14.43 -21.12 -14.53
C GLY A 195 15.76 -20.71 -13.90
N ALA A 196 15.91 -19.45 -13.50
CA ALA A 196 17.14 -18.92 -12.88
C ALA A 196 16.82 -18.08 -11.63
N THR A 197 17.76 -18.01 -10.68
CA THR A 197 17.62 -17.15 -9.49
C THR A 197 17.67 -15.67 -9.88
N ASP A 198 17.21 -14.80 -8.99
CA ASP A 198 17.29 -13.36 -9.23
C ASP A 198 18.74 -12.89 -9.42
N GLU A 199 19.70 -13.46 -8.68
CA GLU A 199 21.13 -13.19 -8.83
C GLU A 199 21.64 -13.54 -10.24
N GLU A 200 21.28 -14.73 -10.75
CA GLU A 200 21.70 -15.19 -12.07
C GLU A 200 21.11 -14.35 -13.21
N LEU A 201 19.82 -14.02 -13.09
CA LEU A 201 19.11 -13.18 -14.07
C LEU A 201 19.72 -11.78 -14.13
N LEU A 202 20.16 -11.24 -13.00
CA LEU A 202 20.78 -9.93 -12.92
C LEU A 202 22.28 -9.94 -13.28
N ALA A 203 22.98 -11.07 -13.11
CA ALA A 203 24.37 -11.23 -13.52
C ALA A 203 24.53 -11.41 -15.04
N SER A 204 23.47 -11.88 -15.72
CA SER A 204 23.46 -12.13 -17.17
C SER A 204 22.36 -11.32 -17.87
N PRO A 205 22.49 -9.97 -17.95
CA PRO A 205 21.49 -9.16 -18.60
C PRO A 205 21.34 -9.56 -20.08
N PRO A 206 20.11 -9.53 -20.63
CA PRO A 206 19.86 -9.89 -22.01
C PRO A 206 20.68 -9.00 -22.96
N GLY A 207 21.32 -9.62 -23.96
CA GLY A 207 22.07 -8.88 -24.99
C GLY A 207 21.19 -7.90 -25.77
N PRO A 208 21.79 -6.92 -26.49
CA PRO A 208 21.05 -5.81 -27.11
C PRO A 208 19.95 -6.26 -28.08
N LEU A 209 20.11 -7.41 -28.75
CA LEU A 209 19.09 -7.98 -29.64
C LEU A 209 17.89 -8.55 -28.88
N ALA A 210 18.11 -9.14 -27.69
CA ALA A 210 17.04 -9.67 -26.84
C ALA A 210 16.21 -8.56 -26.17
N ARG A 211 16.70 -7.32 -26.20
CA ARG A 211 16.00 -6.09 -25.75
C ARG A 211 15.16 -5.43 -26.85
N THR A 212 15.10 -5.98 -28.05
CA THR A 212 14.26 -5.43 -29.14
C THR A 212 12.78 -5.75 -28.90
N ALA A 213 11.90 -4.84 -29.29
CA ALA A 213 10.45 -5.05 -29.27
C ALA A 213 10.06 -6.25 -30.16
N LEU A 214 10.82 -6.49 -31.24
CA LEU A 214 10.67 -7.68 -32.08
C LEU A 214 11.02 -8.98 -31.34
N ALA A 215 12.16 -9.05 -30.65
CA ALA A 215 12.50 -10.22 -29.84
C ALA A 215 11.48 -10.48 -28.73
N HIS A 216 10.94 -9.41 -28.16
CA HIS A 216 9.84 -9.48 -27.20
C HIS A 216 8.55 -10.07 -27.82
N ALA A 217 8.11 -9.56 -28.97
CA ALA A 217 6.93 -10.07 -29.67
C ALA A 217 7.08 -11.56 -30.05
N LEU A 218 8.28 -11.96 -30.51
CA LEU A 218 8.58 -13.34 -30.85
C LEU A 218 8.62 -14.25 -29.62
N ARG A 219 9.14 -13.80 -28.47
CA ARG A 219 9.08 -14.57 -27.21
C ARG A 219 7.64 -14.74 -26.74
N ARG A 220 6.85 -13.66 -26.72
CA ARG A 220 5.43 -13.73 -26.33
C ARG A 220 4.65 -14.70 -27.19
N PHE A 221 4.91 -14.72 -28.51
CA PHE A 221 4.29 -15.66 -29.44
C PHE A 221 4.69 -17.12 -29.18
N ARG A 222 5.98 -17.38 -28.88
CA ARG A 222 6.45 -18.74 -28.56
C ARG A 222 5.98 -19.22 -27.19
N GLU A 223 5.82 -18.31 -26.24
CA GLU A 223 5.41 -18.60 -24.88
C GLU A 223 3.89 -18.72 -24.75
N SER A 224 3.09 -17.97 -25.52
CA SER A 224 1.64 -18.23 -25.63
C SER A 224 1.35 -19.64 -26.19
N ASP A 225 2.23 -20.15 -27.06
CA ASP A 225 2.20 -21.51 -27.59
C ASP A 225 2.70 -22.56 -26.57
N ALA A 226 3.48 -22.14 -25.57
CA ALA A 226 4.03 -23.01 -24.53
C ALA A 226 3.13 -23.07 -23.28
N ASP A 227 2.60 -21.93 -22.81
CA ASP A 227 1.59 -21.86 -21.74
C ASP A 227 0.33 -22.63 -22.15
N GLN A 228 -0.07 -22.60 -23.44
CA GLN A 228 -1.15 -23.45 -23.95
C GLN A 228 -0.84 -24.97 -23.94
N ARG A 229 0.44 -25.36 -23.87
CA ARG A 229 0.86 -26.78 -23.79
C ARG A 229 1.10 -27.24 -22.35
N VAL A 230 1.42 -26.32 -21.45
CA VAL A 230 1.65 -26.60 -20.02
C VAL A 230 0.33 -26.74 -19.25
N ASP A 231 -0.78 -26.21 -19.77
CA ASP A 231 -2.10 -26.27 -19.11
C ASP A 231 -2.81 -27.64 -19.18
N GLU A 232 -2.30 -28.62 -19.95
CA GLU A 232 -2.94 -29.95 -20.08
C GLU A 232 -2.06 -31.17 -19.72
N SER A 233 -0.76 -31.03 -19.41
CA SER A 233 0.07 -32.24 -19.18
C SER A 233 1.09 -32.25 -18.04
N ASP A 234 1.48 -31.12 -17.43
CA ASP A 234 2.54 -31.12 -16.40
C ASP A 234 2.06 -30.86 -14.96
N ALA A 235 0.75 -30.78 -14.73
CA ALA A 235 0.17 -30.82 -13.37
C ALA A 235 0.22 -32.22 -12.71
N LYS A 236 0.86 -33.20 -13.37
CA LYS A 236 1.09 -34.54 -12.80
C LYS A 236 2.57 -34.91 -12.88
N THR A 237 3.15 -34.93 -11.68
CA THR A 237 4.27 -35.77 -11.24
C THR A 237 5.66 -35.51 -11.83
N ASP A 238 6.41 -34.63 -11.14
CA ASP A 238 7.74 -34.99 -10.64
C ASP A 238 7.91 -34.41 -9.21
N ALA A 239 7.50 -35.20 -8.22
CA ALA A 239 7.36 -34.79 -6.82
C ALA A 239 8.69 -34.72 -6.04
N ASP A 240 9.84 -34.95 -6.68
CA ASP A 240 11.14 -35.13 -6.02
C ASP A 240 12.22 -34.09 -6.40
N SER A 241 11.95 -33.12 -7.27
CA SER A 241 12.87 -32.00 -7.50
C SER A 241 12.44 -30.77 -6.69
N PRO A 242 13.23 -30.28 -5.73
CA PRO A 242 12.87 -29.10 -4.96
C PRO A 242 12.73 -27.91 -5.92
N VAL A 243 11.53 -27.32 -5.97
CA VAL A 243 11.26 -26.12 -6.75
C VAL A 243 12.26 -25.05 -6.34
N ARG A 244 13.12 -24.68 -7.28
CA ARG A 244 14.18 -23.70 -7.05
C ARG A 244 13.55 -22.36 -6.64
N ARG A 245 13.96 -21.78 -5.50
CA ARG A 245 13.51 -20.47 -5.02
C ARG A 245 14.18 -19.33 -5.81
N ARG A 246 13.53 -18.16 -5.87
CA ARG A 246 14.12 -16.93 -6.44
C ARG A 246 15.41 -16.53 -5.73
N VAL A 247 15.45 -16.72 -4.41
CA VAL A 247 16.65 -16.61 -3.59
C VAL A 247 16.81 -17.89 -2.77
N ALA A 248 18.01 -18.48 -2.79
CA ALA A 248 18.30 -19.66 -1.97
C ALA A 248 18.24 -19.28 -0.49
N ALA A 249 17.59 -20.11 0.34
CA ALA A 249 17.39 -19.81 1.77
C ALA A 249 18.70 -19.49 2.52
N ALA A 250 19.78 -20.21 2.19
CA ALA A 250 21.11 -20.02 2.75
C ALA A 250 21.74 -18.64 2.42
N GLU A 251 21.26 -17.95 1.39
CA GLU A 251 21.77 -16.66 0.94
C GLU A 251 21.07 -15.46 1.60
N ILE A 252 19.93 -15.67 2.25
CA ILE A 252 19.12 -14.58 2.81
C ILE A 252 19.82 -13.94 4.01
N GLU A 253 20.23 -14.75 4.99
CA GLU A 253 20.94 -14.26 6.19
C GLU A 253 22.22 -13.49 5.86
N PRO A 254 23.20 -14.03 5.08
CA PRO A 254 24.42 -13.29 4.77
C PRO A 254 24.14 -12.00 4.00
N ARG A 255 23.08 -11.97 3.18
CA ARG A 255 22.70 -10.77 2.42
C ARG A 255 22.09 -9.70 3.31
N VAL A 256 21.14 -10.05 4.17
CA VAL A 256 20.55 -9.10 5.13
C VAL A 256 21.62 -8.55 6.06
N ARG A 257 22.57 -9.41 6.52
CA ARG A 257 23.74 -8.95 7.29
C ARG A 257 24.56 -7.92 6.51
N ARG A 258 24.84 -8.19 5.23
CA ARG A 258 25.58 -7.25 4.37
C ARG A 258 24.85 -5.93 4.22
N MET A 259 23.52 -5.93 4.06
CA MET A 259 22.70 -4.71 3.99
C MET A 259 22.84 -3.88 5.27
N ILE A 260 22.71 -4.50 6.44
CA ILE A 260 22.89 -3.84 7.75
C ILE A 260 24.30 -3.22 7.86
N GLU A 261 25.34 -3.97 7.50
CA GLU A 261 26.72 -3.49 7.53
C GLU A 261 26.97 -2.35 6.54
N ARG A 262 26.33 -2.39 5.37
CA ARG A 262 26.41 -1.34 4.34
C ARG A 262 25.79 -0.04 4.84
N THR A 263 24.60 -0.11 5.43
CA THR A 263 23.94 1.01 6.10
C THR A 263 24.85 1.63 7.17
N ARG A 264 25.42 0.80 8.05
CA ARG A 264 26.32 1.26 9.11
C ARG A 264 27.59 1.91 8.56
N THR A 265 28.17 1.34 7.51
CA THR A 265 29.38 1.89 6.87
C THR A 265 29.10 3.24 6.21
N ALA A 266 27.88 3.48 5.75
CA ALA A 266 27.43 4.77 5.22
C ALA A 266 27.11 5.80 6.33
N GLY A 267 27.34 5.48 7.60
CA GLY A 267 27.08 6.38 8.73
C GLY A 267 25.63 6.39 9.22
N ALA A 268 24.80 5.46 8.74
CA ALA A 268 23.38 5.37 9.09
C ALA A 268 23.11 4.22 10.08
N THR A 269 22.02 4.33 10.84
CA THR A 269 21.53 3.23 11.70
C THR A 269 20.60 2.31 10.91
N ALA A 270 20.83 0.99 10.96
CA ALA A 270 19.90 0.01 10.37
C ALA A 270 18.94 -0.52 11.44
N VAL A 271 17.63 -0.41 11.21
CA VAL A 271 16.57 -0.99 12.04
C VAL A 271 15.89 -2.08 11.23
N VAL A 272 15.77 -3.28 11.80
CA VAL A 272 15.28 -4.47 11.08
C VAL A 272 13.91 -4.86 11.59
N ILE A 273 12.96 -5.11 10.68
CA ILE A 273 11.67 -5.71 11.00
C ILE A 273 11.69 -7.15 10.50
N ALA A 274 11.53 -8.12 11.41
CA ALA A 274 11.26 -9.50 10.99
C ALA A 274 9.79 -9.58 10.52
N PRO A 275 9.53 -10.01 9.27
CA PRO A 275 8.17 -10.05 8.71
C PRO A 275 7.21 -10.93 9.51
N VAL A 276 5.90 -10.78 9.25
CA VAL A 276 4.82 -11.54 9.88
C VAL A 276 3.90 -12.08 8.80
N HIS A 277 3.33 -13.26 9.01
CA HIS A 277 2.50 -13.94 8.03
C HIS A 277 1.28 -14.57 8.70
N LEU A 278 0.20 -14.73 7.95
CA LEU A 278 -0.91 -15.58 8.37
C LEU A 278 -0.43 -17.02 8.57
N ARG A 279 -0.92 -17.70 9.60
CA ARG A 279 -0.62 -19.13 9.81
C ARG A 279 -0.97 -20.00 8.60
N ALA A 280 -2.05 -19.67 7.91
CA ALA A 280 -2.43 -20.34 6.66
C ALA A 280 -1.37 -20.15 5.56
N THR A 281 -0.83 -18.94 5.43
CA THR A 281 0.26 -18.63 4.51
C THR A 281 1.53 -19.39 4.86
N GLU A 282 1.90 -19.44 6.15
CA GLU A 282 3.07 -20.19 6.62
C GLU A 282 2.94 -21.69 6.34
N ALA A 283 1.74 -22.26 6.55
CA ALA A 283 1.46 -23.66 6.25
C ALA A 283 1.55 -23.96 4.75
N ALA A 284 1.06 -23.06 3.91
CA ALA A 284 1.12 -23.21 2.45
C ALA A 284 2.51 -22.92 1.87
N ASN A 285 3.30 -22.06 2.52
CA ASN A 285 4.59 -21.56 2.05
C ASN A 285 5.61 -21.59 3.19
N PRO A 286 6.10 -22.77 3.61
CA PRO A 286 6.99 -22.89 4.77
C PRO A 286 8.30 -22.08 4.63
N GLY A 287 8.71 -21.74 3.39
CA GLY A 287 9.85 -20.89 3.11
C GLY A 287 9.79 -19.53 3.79
N VAL A 288 8.60 -18.91 3.95
CA VAL A 288 8.50 -17.60 4.62
C VAL A 288 8.93 -17.65 6.08
N THR A 289 8.75 -18.79 6.75
CA THR A 289 9.18 -18.99 8.14
C THR A 289 10.70 -19.11 8.23
N GLU A 290 11.31 -19.81 7.28
CA GLU A 290 12.77 -19.96 7.17
C GLU A 290 13.44 -18.62 6.86
N ASP A 291 12.89 -17.86 5.90
CA ASP A 291 13.38 -16.55 5.48
C ASP A 291 13.32 -15.55 6.65
N ARG A 292 12.19 -15.51 7.37
CA ARG A 292 12.04 -14.72 8.60
C ARG A 292 13.06 -15.11 9.68
N ALA A 293 13.33 -16.41 9.85
CA ALA A 293 14.35 -16.86 10.79
C ALA A 293 15.75 -16.37 10.38
N SER A 294 16.05 -16.37 9.08
CA SER A 294 17.29 -15.80 8.53
C SER A 294 17.42 -14.29 8.79
N VAL A 295 16.32 -13.52 8.65
CA VAL A 295 16.30 -12.09 9.01
C VAL A 295 16.58 -11.88 10.50
N ARG A 296 15.93 -12.66 11.38
CA ARG A 296 16.18 -12.61 12.84
C ARG A 296 17.65 -12.90 13.18
N ARG A 297 18.24 -13.93 12.57
CA ARG A 297 19.65 -14.29 12.80
C ARG A 297 20.58 -13.19 12.30
N ALA A 298 20.31 -12.59 11.14
CA ALA A 298 21.11 -11.47 10.63
C ALA A 298 21.09 -10.24 11.55
N ALA A 299 19.92 -9.89 12.09
CA ALA A 299 19.80 -8.78 13.05
C ALA A 299 20.54 -9.09 14.37
N ALA A 300 20.38 -10.31 14.90
CA ALA A 300 21.07 -10.74 16.11
C ALA A 300 22.60 -10.76 15.93
N ALA A 301 23.10 -11.29 14.81
CA ALA A 301 24.52 -11.40 14.52
C ALA A 301 25.20 -10.03 14.32
N THR A 302 24.44 -9.01 13.92
CA THR A 302 24.95 -7.65 13.68
C THR A 302 24.68 -6.69 14.83
N GLY A 303 23.90 -7.10 15.83
CA GLY A 303 23.43 -6.25 16.91
C GLY A 303 22.48 -5.13 16.45
N ALA A 304 21.85 -5.27 15.27
CA ALA A 304 20.88 -4.29 14.80
C ALA A 304 19.58 -4.36 15.62
N PRO A 305 18.95 -3.22 15.94
CA PRO A 305 17.60 -3.21 16.53
C PRO A 305 16.64 -4.06 15.70
N LEU A 306 15.95 -5.00 16.36
CA LEU A 306 15.03 -5.95 15.74
C LEU A 306 13.62 -5.76 16.29
N ILE A 307 12.68 -5.45 15.41
CA ILE A 307 11.26 -5.45 15.71
C ILE A 307 10.67 -6.74 15.14
N ASP A 308 10.26 -7.65 16.03
CA ASP A 308 9.74 -8.95 15.65
C ASP A 308 8.22 -8.89 15.47
N ALA A 309 7.75 -8.55 14.27
CA ALA A 309 6.34 -8.32 14.00
C ALA A 309 5.49 -9.57 14.28
N GLN A 310 6.04 -10.77 14.05
CA GLN A 310 5.35 -12.03 14.38
C GLN A 310 5.12 -12.18 15.89
N ARG A 311 6.14 -11.89 16.72
CA ARG A 311 5.96 -11.95 18.18
C ARG A 311 4.97 -10.92 18.69
N LEU A 312 4.99 -9.71 18.13
CA LEU A 312 4.03 -8.67 18.51
C LEU A 312 2.60 -9.05 18.14
N ALA A 313 2.40 -9.60 16.93
CA ALA A 313 1.12 -10.13 16.51
C ALA A 313 0.63 -11.26 17.44
N ASP A 314 1.47 -12.25 17.72
CA ASP A 314 1.11 -13.38 18.59
C ASP A 314 0.79 -12.92 20.04
N ALA A 315 1.55 -11.95 20.56
CA ALA A 315 1.33 -11.40 21.91
C ALA A 315 0.07 -10.53 22.03
N SER A 316 -0.39 -9.93 20.92
CA SER A 316 -1.57 -9.06 20.92
C SER A 316 -2.88 -9.81 21.18
N GLY A 317 -2.94 -11.10 20.85
CA GLY A 317 -4.18 -11.89 20.85
C GLY A 317 -5.21 -11.46 19.80
N ILE A 318 -4.87 -10.50 18.93
CA ILE A 318 -5.73 -10.03 17.85
C ILE A 318 -5.85 -11.13 16.79
N ASP A 319 -7.07 -11.29 16.23
CA ASP A 319 -7.31 -12.22 15.14
C ASP A 319 -6.38 -11.92 13.96
N GLN A 320 -5.63 -12.92 13.49
CA GLN A 320 -4.67 -12.71 12.42
C GLN A 320 -5.31 -12.22 11.12
N SER A 321 -6.58 -12.53 10.85
CA SER A 321 -7.28 -12.08 9.64
C SER A 321 -7.42 -10.56 9.55
N VAL A 322 -7.42 -9.83 10.68
CA VAL A 322 -7.48 -8.35 10.67
C VAL A 322 -6.11 -7.69 10.62
N LEU A 323 -5.03 -8.45 10.78
CA LEU A 323 -3.64 -7.96 10.70
C LEU A 323 -3.12 -7.85 9.27
N PHE A 324 -3.90 -8.32 8.29
CA PHE A 324 -3.54 -8.27 6.87
C PHE A 324 -4.70 -7.69 6.06
N VAL A 325 -4.38 -6.98 4.98
CA VAL A 325 -5.39 -6.49 4.03
C VAL A 325 -5.78 -7.53 2.99
N ASP A 326 -5.03 -8.62 2.90
CA ASP A 326 -5.32 -9.74 2.04
C ASP A 326 -5.15 -11.08 2.78
N THR A 327 -5.46 -12.16 2.08
CA THR A 327 -5.37 -13.52 2.61
C THR A 327 -3.97 -14.11 2.49
N THR A 328 -2.95 -13.30 2.17
CA THR A 328 -1.61 -13.79 1.85
C THR A 328 -0.54 -13.20 2.74
N VAL A 329 -0.18 -11.93 2.59
CA VAL A 329 1.09 -11.38 3.13
C VAL A 329 1.07 -9.89 3.43
N HIS A 330 0.10 -9.11 2.94
CA HIS A 330 0.17 -7.65 3.02
C HIS A 330 -0.35 -7.12 4.35
N PRO A 331 0.47 -6.44 5.16
CA PRO A 331 0.09 -5.90 6.47
C PRO A 331 -1.05 -4.89 6.41
N SER A 332 -1.93 -4.93 7.43
CA SER A 332 -2.97 -3.93 7.64
C SER A 332 -2.49 -2.76 8.50
N PRO A 333 -3.25 -1.64 8.55
CA PRO A 333 -2.97 -0.55 9.49
C PRO A 333 -2.98 -1.01 10.95
N VAL A 334 -3.80 -2.00 11.30
CA VAL A 334 -3.88 -2.58 12.65
C VAL A 334 -2.56 -3.23 13.03
N LEU A 335 -1.96 -4.00 12.11
CA LEU A 335 -0.65 -4.59 12.34
C LEU A 335 0.45 -3.52 12.49
N TRP A 336 0.40 -2.45 11.69
CA TRP A 336 1.32 -1.32 11.86
C TRP A 336 1.18 -0.65 13.22
N SER A 337 -0.04 -0.46 13.75
CA SER A 337 -0.24 0.06 15.11
C SER A 337 0.42 -0.80 16.20
N LEU A 338 0.58 -2.11 16.00
CA LEU A 338 1.31 -2.98 16.93
C LEU A 338 2.83 -2.80 16.83
N VAL A 339 3.34 -2.59 15.62
CA VAL A 339 4.78 -2.51 15.31
C VAL A 339 5.34 -1.12 15.61
N LEU A 340 4.55 -0.06 15.39
CA LEU A 340 4.97 1.33 15.41
C LEU A 340 5.63 1.78 16.71
N PRO A 341 5.10 1.50 17.92
CA PRO A 341 5.70 2.02 19.14
C PRO A 341 7.18 1.62 19.28
N SER A 342 7.48 0.32 19.19
CA SER A 342 8.85 -0.18 19.27
C SER A 342 9.71 0.21 18.08
N LEU A 343 9.11 0.35 16.89
CA LEU A 343 9.82 0.79 15.70
C LEU A 343 10.26 2.24 15.82
N VAL A 344 9.38 3.15 16.24
CA VAL A 344 9.70 4.57 16.37
C VAL A 344 10.70 4.80 17.49
N ASP A 345 10.62 4.07 18.61
CA ASP A 345 11.67 4.12 19.65
C ASP A 345 13.06 3.79 19.07
N ALA A 346 13.15 2.75 18.22
CA ALA A 346 14.40 2.37 17.58
C ALA A 346 14.86 3.39 16.52
N VAL A 347 13.93 4.01 15.80
CA VAL A 347 14.22 5.09 14.84
C VAL A 347 14.75 6.32 15.57
N GLU A 348 14.10 6.77 16.65
CA GLU A 348 14.54 7.93 17.43
C GLU A 348 15.92 7.72 18.04
N ALA A 349 16.19 6.52 18.58
CA ALA A 349 17.52 6.15 19.05
C ALA A 349 18.58 6.24 17.93
N GLY A 350 18.24 5.79 16.72
CA GLY A 350 19.10 5.88 15.55
C GLY A 350 19.34 7.31 15.07
N LEU A 351 18.32 8.17 15.12
CA LEU A 351 18.44 9.60 14.81
C LEU A 351 19.35 10.31 15.84
N ALA A 352 19.17 10.02 17.13
CA ALA A 352 19.97 10.61 18.19
C ALA A 352 21.45 10.23 18.12
N ALA A 353 21.76 8.98 17.72
CA ALA A 353 23.14 8.49 17.58
C ALA A 353 23.92 9.16 16.43
N ALA A 354 23.23 9.73 15.45
CA ALA A 354 23.83 10.33 14.26
C ALA A 354 23.99 11.85 14.33
N SER A 355 23.35 12.53 15.29
CA SER A 355 23.61 13.94 15.55
C SER A 355 25.07 14.11 15.98
N PRO A 356 25.90 14.88 15.25
CA PRO A 356 27.22 15.22 15.76
C PRO A 356 26.97 16.02 17.05
N ALA A 357 27.44 15.48 18.17
CA ALA A 357 27.49 16.23 19.40
C ALA A 357 28.26 17.52 19.11
N THR A 358 27.53 18.63 18.96
CA THR A 358 28.13 19.95 18.90
C THR A 358 28.89 20.06 20.21
N GLU A 359 30.22 20.12 20.13
CA GLU A 359 31.15 20.34 21.24
C GLU A 359 30.86 21.61 22.05
N LEU A 360 29.82 22.37 21.68
CA LEU A 360 29.28 23.50 22.42
C LEU A 360 28.34 23.10 23.57
N ASP A 361 27.70 21.91 23.53
CA ASP A 361 26.66 21.57 24.50
C ASP A 361 27.20 20.95 25.80
N ARG A 362 28.42 20.39 25.76
CA ARG A 362 29.13 19.94 26.98
C ARG A 362 29.71 21.10 27.81
N ALA A 363 29.70 22.32 27.28
CA ALA A 363 30.11 23.52 28.03
C ALA A 363 28.90 24.24 28.67
N THR A 364 27.68 23.97 28.21
CA THR A 364 26.43 24.51 28.76
C THR A 364 25.80 23.58 29.80
N ASP A 365 26.12 22.28 29.79
CA ASP A 365 25.65 21.28 30.76
C ASP A 365 26.29 21.39 32.16
N GLY A 366 27.15 22.38 32.39
CA GLY A 366 27.70 22.73 33.71
C GLY A 366 27.31 24.13 34.20
N VAL A 367 26.40 24.81 33.49
CA VAL A 367 25.89 26.15 33.86
C VAL A 367 24.36 26.17 33.96
N ASN A 368 23.66 25.14 33.45
CA ASN A 368 22.20 25.10 33.41
C ASN A 368 21.56 24.16 34.45
N ASP A 369 22.39 23.44 35.19
CA ASP A 369 22.08 22.50 36.26
C ASP A 369 21.94 23.17 37.64
N GLY A 370 22.07 24.51 37.72
CA GLY A 370 21.81 25.29 38.93
C GLY A 370 20.82 26.46 38.77
N ALA A 371 20.13 26.54 37.61
CA ALA A 371 19.15 27.60 37.34
C ALA A 371 17.74 27.06 37.02
N ASN A 372 17.58 25.74 36.89
CA ASN A 372 16.31 25.10 36.52
C ASN A 372 15.67 24.30 37.67
N ASP A 373 16.34 24.25 38.81
CA ASP A 373 15.94 23.61 40.06
C ASP A 373 15.30 24.58 41.06
N GLY A 374 15.26 25.89 40.76
CA GLY A 374 14.60 26.92 41.59
C GLY A 374 13.50 27.73 40.89
N ALA A 375 13.08 27.32 39.70
CA ALA A 375 12.01 28.00 38.94
C ALA A 375 10.79 27.11 38.64
N ASN A 376 10.84 25.84 39.05
CA ASN A 376 9.75 24.87 38.82
C ASN A 376 9.02 24.45 40.10
N ASP A 377 9.47 24.96 41.25
CA ASP A 377 8.87 24.77 42.58
C ASP A 377 8.01 25.96 43.04
N GLY A 378 8.13 27.13 42.40
CA GLY A 378 7.35 28.34 42.74
C GLY A 378 6.29 28.77 41.72
N ALA A 379 6.07 27.99 40.65
CA ALA A 379 5.05 28.30 39.64
C ALA A 379 3.90 27.26 39.59
N ASN A 380 4.01 26.18 40.36
CA ASN A 380 3.01 25.11 40.41
C ASN A 380 2.14 25.12 41.70
N ASP A 381 2.46 26.02 42.64
CA ASP A 381 1.68 26.29 43.85
C ASP A 381 0.74 27.51 43.67
N GLY A 382 1.07 28.45 42.79
CA GLY A 382 0.26 29.66 42.56
C GLY A 382 -0.90 29.53 41.57
N ALA A 383 -0.92 28.48 40.74
CA ALA A 383 -1.98 28.26 39.73
C ALA A 383 -3.04 27.23 40.16
N ASN A 384 -2.77 26.45 41.22
CA ASN A 384 -3.71 25.44 41.73
C ASN A 384 -4.74 26.02 42.71
N ASP A 385 -4.55 27.25 43.18
CA ASP A 385 -5.40 27.89 44.18
C ASP A 385 -6.49 28.82 43.58
N ARG A 386 -6.70 28.78 42.26
CA ARG A 386 -7.79 29.52 41.59
C ARG A 386 -8.63 28.73 40.57
N ALA A 387 -8.44 27.42 40.46
CA ALA A 387 -9.25 26.54 39.59
C ALA A 387 -9.95 25.40 40.35
N THR A 388 -9.97 25.45 41.69
CA THR A 388 -10.67 24.49 42.55
C THR A 388 -12.15 24.77 42.71
N ASP A 389 -12.69 25.79 42.03
CA ASP A 389 -14.13 26.00 41.91
C ASP A 389 -14.64 25.56 40.52
N ARG A 390 -14.93 24.24 40.43
CA ARG A 390 -15.70 23.53 39.39
C ARG A 390 -15.05 23.34 38.01
N ALA A 391 -13.95 22.58 37.93
CA ALA A 391 -13.65 21.85 36.70
C ALA A 391 -14.54 20.60 36.63
N THR A 392 -15.61 20.64 35.84
CA THR A 392 -16.43 19.45 35.56
C THR A 392 -15.58 18.42 34.81
N GLU A 393 -15.59 17.16 35.24
CA GLU A 393 -14.90 16.06 34.56
C GLU A 393 -15.39 15.94 33.10
N LEU A 394 -14.47 15.66 32.15
CA LEU A 394 -14.85 15.48 30.74
C LEU A 394 -15.86 14.34 30.65
N ALA A 395 -17.00 14.56 29.99
CA ALA A 395 -18.00 13.51 29.76
C ALA A 395 -18.79 13.77 28.48
N VAL A 396 -19.27 12.71 27.82
CA VAL A 396 -20.26 12.81 26.74
C VAL A 396 -21.64 12.98 27.36
N VAL A 397 -22.29 14.11 27.09
CA VAL A 397 -23.64 14.43 27.58
C VAL A 397 -24.68 13.86 26.64
N ASP A 398 -24.53 14.11 25.34
CA ASP A 398 -25.42 13.59 24.31
C ASP A 398 -24.75 13.49 22.94
N VAL A 399 -25.37 12.71 22.04
CA VAL A 399 -24.95 12.54 20.65
C VAL A 399 -26.18 12.56 19.76
N GLU A 400 -26.21 13.46 18.78
CA GLU A 400 -27.28 13.57 17.80
C GLU A 400 -26.77 13.58 16.35
N PRO A 401 -27.36 12.79 15.44
CA PRO A 401 -28.37 11.77 15.69
C PRO A 401 -27.79 10.51 16.36
N ARG A 402 -28.63 9.79 17.13
CA ARG A 402 -28.28 8.48 17.70
C ARG A 402 -28.35 7.32 16.70
N VAL A 403 -28.97 7.55 15.55
CA VAL A 403 -29.04 6.60 14.45
C VAL A 403 -28.52 7.31 13.21
N ALA A 404 -27.50 6.73 12.58
CA ALA A 404 -26.87 7.25 11.38
C ALA A 404 -26.66 6.13 10.38
N SER A 405 -26.37 6.48 9.14
CA SER A 405 -26.03 5.51 8.12
C SER A 405 -24.63 4.94 8.34
N SER A 406 -24.47 3.63 8.18
CA SER A 406 -23.14 3.00 8.16
C SER A 406 -22.31 3.42 6.94
N LEU A 407 -22.92 4.08 5.94
CA LEU A 407 -22.23 4.63 4.77
C LEU A 407 -21.37 5.85 5.10
N GLY A 408 -21.54 6.47 6.26
CA GLY A 408 -20.87 7.72 6.65
C GLY A 408 -21.58 8.96 6.10
N ASP A 409 -20.83 10.05 6.00
CA ASP A 409 -21.19 11.43 5.59
C ASP A 409 -22.23 12.15 6.45
N ASP A 410 -22.93 11.45 7.35
CA ASP A 410 -23.85 12.04 8.32
C ASP A 410 -23.09 12.95 9.30
N LEU A 411 -23.70 14.08 9.65
CA LEU A 411 -23.15 14.99 10.65
C LEU A 411 -23.62 14.55 12.04
N LEU A 412 -22.67 14.20 12.89
CA LEU A 412 -22.90 13.95 14.31
C LEU A 412 -22.54 15.20 15.10
N THR A 413 -23.43 15.63 15.99
CA THR A 413 -23.18 16.66 17.00
C THR A 413 -23.08 15.98 18.35
N VAL A 414 -21.99 16.22 19.06
CA VAL A 414 -21.68 15.65 20.36
C VAL A 414 -21.64 16.77 21.38
N GLU A 415 -22.46 16.66 22.41
CA GLU A 415 -22.46 17.56 23.56
C GLU A 415 -21.52 17.01 24.64
N LEU A 416 -20.63 17.86 25.16
CA LEU A 416 -19.56 17.48 26.07
C LEU A 416 -19.65 18.30 27.36
N ALA A 417 -19.65 17.64 28.52
CA ALA A 417 -19.36 18.29 29.79
C ALA A 417 -17.85 18.35 29.98
N GLY A 418 -17.34 19.40 30.64
CA GLY A 418 -15.90 19.55 30.92
C GLY A 418 -15.02 19.95 29.72
N TRP A 419 -15.62 20.14 28.54
CA TRP A 419 -14.98 20.74 27.36
C TRP A 419 -15.71 22.04 26.99
N GLY A 420 -14.95 23.09 26.67
CA GLY A 420 -15.51 24.36 26.20
C GLY A 420 -14.91 24.80 24.87
N ARG A 421 -15.62 25.68 24.15
CA ARG A 421 -15.17 26.24 22.85
C ARG A 421 -13.79 26.92 22.86
N GLY A 422 -13.28 27.30 24.04
CA GLY A 422 -11.95 27.87 24.21
C GLY A 422 -10.83 26.83 24.38
N ASP A 423 -11.16 25.57 24.58
CA ASP A 423 -10.21 24.45 24.59
C ASP A 423 -9.93 23.97 23.15
N ASP A 424 -8.85 23.21 22.96
CA ASP A 424 -8.57 22.55 21.67
C ASP A 424 -9.71 21.59 21.28
N LEU A 425 -9.95 21.46 19.97
CA LEU A 425 -10.96 20.51 19.46
C LEU A 425 -10.56 19.08 19.87
N PRO A 426 -11.49 18.32 20.46
CA PRO A 426 -11.20 16.94 20.84
C PRO A 426 -11.22 16.06 19.59
N VAL A 427 -10.54 14.92 19.66
CA VAL A 427 -10.69 13.83 18.69
C VAL A 427 -11.93 13.02 19.07
N LEU A 428 -12.81 12.79 18.09
CA LEU A 428 -13.99 11.94 18.28
C LEU A 428 -13.90 10.72 17.36
N LEU A 429 -14.05 9.52 17.92
CA LEU A 429 -14.04 8.25 17.19
C LEU A 429 -15.35 7.50 17.41
N VAL A 430 -16.03 7.09 16.34
CA VAL A 430 -17.21 6.20 16.41
C VAL A 430 -16.78 4.82 15.98
N GLY A 431 -16.92 3.79 16.82
CA GLY A 431 -16.53 2.42 16.46
C GLY A 431 -15.08 2.26 16.00
N GLY A 432 -14.18 3.15 16.46
CA GLY A 432 -12.77 3.22 16.05
C GLY A 432 -12.49 4.09 14.81
N ALA A 433 -13.49 4.60 14.11
CA ALA A 433 -13.33 5.47 12.95
C ALA A 433 -13.47 6.96 13.34
N PRO A 434 -12.57 7.86 12.89
CA PRO A 434 -12.60 9.26 13.30
C PRO A 434 -13.76 10.03 12.64
N LEU A 435 -14.32 10.99 13.38
CA LEU A 435 -15.13 12.04 12.77
C LEU A 435 -14.22 13.04 12.06
N LEU A 436 -14.57 13.38 10.83
CA LEU A 436 -13.87 14.36 10.00
C LEU A 436 -14.52 15.74 10.11
N GLU A 437 -13.85 16.78 9.60
CA GLU A 437 -14.42 18.14 9.50
C GLU A 437 -14.95 18.66 10.86
N LEU A 438 -14.20 18.40 11.94
CA LEU A 438 -14.62 18.77 13.28
C LEU A 438 -14.70 20.30 13.45
N GLU A 439 -15.84 20.76 13.97
CA GLU A 439 -16.09 22.17 14.27
C GLU A 439 -16.81 22.35 15.62
N ALA A 440 -16.47 23.42 16.34
CA ALA A 440 -17.20 23.82 17.55
C ALA A 440 -18.48 24.56 17.14
N VAL A 441 -19.65 23.96 17.43
CA VAL A 441 -20.97 24.49 17.02
C VAL A 441 -21.75 25.11 18.17
N GLY A 442 -21.27 24.95 19.40
CA GLY A 442 -21.86 25.52 20.61
C GLY A 442 -20.80 25.81 21.69
N PRO A 443 -21.21 26.29 22.87
CA PRO A 443 -20.31 26.51 24.01
C PRO A 443 -19.58 25.23 24.45
N SER A 444 -20.25 24.09 24.30
CA SER A 444 -19.83 22.76 24.76
C SER A 444 -20.23 21.66 23.78
N SER A 445 -20.38 22.01 22.49
CA SER A 445 -20.80 21.07 21.45
C SER A 445 -19.84 21.07 20.27
N VAL A 446 -19.46 19.87 19.83
CA VAL A 446 -18.61 19.64 18.66
C VAL A 446 -19.41 18.91 17.61
N ARG A 447 -19.31 19.31 16.35
CA ARG A 447 -19.90 18.60 15.22
C ARG A 447 -18.79 18.02 14.35
N GLY A 448 -19.00 16.82 13.83
CA GLY A 448 -18.13 16.19 12.86
C GLY A 448 -18.89 15.32 11.87
N ARG A 449 -18.26 15.02 10.75
CA ARG A 449 -18.77 14.14 9.70
C ARG A 449 -18.34 12.70 9.97
N LEU A 450 -19.30 11.80 10.04
CA LEU A 450 -19.07 10.37 10.20
C LEU A 450 -18.39 9.79 8.95
N THR A 451 -17.36 8.96 9.12
CA THR A 451 -16.80 8.15 8.03
C THR A 451 -17.57 6.86 7.86
N THR A 452 -17.43 6.21 6.70
CA THR A 452 -17.97 4.86 6.50
C THR A 452 -17.46 3.91 7.59
N ASN A 453 -18.35 3.08 8.13
CA ASN A 453 -18.04 2.26 9.29
C ASN A 453 -18.92 1.01 9.36
N ARG A 454 -18.56 0.06 10.22
CA ARG A 454 -19.29 -1.19 10.41
C ARG A 454 -20.73 -0.91 10.92
N PRO A 455 -21.76 -1.58 10.39
CA PRO A 455 -23.12 -1.49 10.92
C PRO A 455 -23.23 -2.04 12.36
N GLY A 456 -24.21 -1.55 13.10
CA GLY A 456 -24.51 -1.99 14.48
C GLY A 456 -24.34 -0.90 15.53
N GLN A 457 -24.37 -1.31 16.80
CA GLN A 457 -24.12 -0.41 17.93
C GLN A 457 -22.64 -0.06 18.00
N GLN A 458 -22.34 1.24 18.06
CA GLN A 458 -20.98 1.77 18.10
C GLN A 458 -20.77 2.60 19.37
N ASP A 459 -19.60 2.42 19.96
CA ASP A 459 -19.12 3.28 21.04
C ASP A 459 -18.58 4.58 20.46
N LEU A 460 -18.76 5.68 21.20
CA LEU A 460 -18.13 6.97 20.91
C LEU A 460 -16.97 7.19 21.88
N VAL A 461 -15.77 7.38 21.35
CA VAL A 461 -14.58 7.77 22.12
C VAL A 461 -14.31 9.24 21.89
N VAL A 462 -14.14 9.99 22.97
CA VAL A 462 -13.76 11.41 22.95
C VAL A 462 -12.43 11.56 23.65
N GLN A 463 -11.44 12.08 22.95
CA GLN A 463 -10.11 12.34 23.47
C GLN A 463 -9.79 13.83 23.37
N SER A 464 -9.51 14.46 24.51
CA SER A 464 -8.97 15.82 24.59
C SER A 464 -7.55 15.78 25.15
N ALA A 465 -6.90 16.95 25.24
CA ALA A 465 -5.60 17.07 25.91
C ALA A 465 -5.66 16.72 27.41
N ARG A 466 -6.85 16.72 28.03
CA ARG A 466 -7.02 16.53 29.49
C ARG A 466 -7.53 15.12 29.86
N ALA A 467 -8.27 14.45 28.99
CA ALA A 467 -8.91 13.17 29.32
C ALA A 467 -9.37 12.38 28.07
N VAL A 468 -9.63 11.09 28.28
CA VAL A 468 -10.30 10.20 27.31
C VAL A 468 -11.57 9.66 27.94
N VAL A 469 -12.69 9.77 27.23
CA VAL A 469 -14.01 9.29 27.65
C VAL A 469 -14.56 8.35 26.61
N VAL A 470 -15.20 7.26 27.06
CA VAL A 470 -15.92 6.32 26.20
C VAL A 470 -17.40 6.35 26.57
N ALA A 471 -18.24 6.69 25.60
CA ALA A 471 -19.69 6.55 25.69
C ALA A 471 -20.12 5.27 24.96
N PRO A 472 -20.44 4.19 25.69
CA PRO A 472 -20.77 2.91 25.09
C PRO A 472 -22.12 2.95 24.37
N ALA A 473 -22.22 2.27 23.23
CA ALA A 473 -23.43 2.20 22.40
C ALA A 473 -24.09 3.58 22.14
N ALA A 474 -23.25 4.60 21.92
CA ALA A 474 -23.70 5.98 21.76
C ALA A 474 -24.43 6.20 20.43
N VAL A 475 -24.05 5.47 19.38
CA VAL A 475 -24.60 5.62 18.03
C VAL A 475 -24.88 4.25 17.42
N ARG A 476 -26.06 4.06 16.81
CA ARG A 476 -26.37 2.90 15.98
C ARG A 476 -26.17 3.25 14.51
N LEU A 477 -25.37 2.45 13.82
CA LEU A 477 -25.13 2.59 12.39
C LEU A 477 -25.99 1.59 11.61
N ASP A 478 -26.95 2.11 10.85
CA ASP A 478 -27.87 1.30 10.06
C ASP A 478 -27.30 1.09 8.64
N PRO A 479 -27.18 -0.16 8.17
CA PRO A 479 -26.79 -0.43 6.80
C PRO A 479 -27.97 -0.19 5.85
N PRO A 480 -27.73 0.19 4.58
CA PRO A 480 -28.74 0.02 3.57
C PRO A 480 -29.11 -1.45 3.40
N PHE A 481 -30.36 -1.69 3.03
CA PHE A 481 -30.90 -3.02 2.83
C PHE A 481 -31.80 -3.05 1.59
N ILE A 482 -32.08 -4.25 1.09
CA ILE A 482 -33.08 -4.45 0.04
C ILE A 482 -34.12 -5.45 0.51
N GLU A 483 -35.33 -5.31 0.00
CA GLU A 483 -36.41 -6.24 0.26
C GLU A 483 -37.25 -6.47 -1.01
N ARG A 484 -38.00 -7.57 -1.01
CA ARG A 484 -38.95 -7.89 -2.08
C ARG A 484 -40.33 -7.43 -1.65
N ASP A 485 -41.00 -6.68 -2.51
CA ASP A 485 -42.41 -6.31 -2.34
C ASP A 485 -43.21 -6.72 -3.59
N GLY A 486 -43.79 -7.92 -3.52
CA GLY A 486 -44.49 -8.55 -4.64
C GLY A 486 -43.54 -8.90 -5.78
N ASP A 487 -43.75 -8.28 -6.93
CA ASP A 487 -42.93 -8.39 -8.15
C ASP A 487 -41.93 -7.22 -8.30
N ALA A 488 -41.72 -6.45 -7.24
CA ALA A 488 -40.73 -5.39 -7.19
C ALA A 488 -39.62 -5.68 -6.17
N VAL A 489 -38.46 -5.08 -6.42
CA VAL A 489 -37.36 -4.95 -5.47
C VAL A 489 -37.35 -3.52 -4.94
N VAL A 490 -37.29 -3.39 -3.62
CA VAL A 490 -37.21 -2.10 -2.94
C VAL A 490 -35.85 -1.97 -2.30
N VAL A 491 -35.13 -0.91 -2.63
CA VAL A 491 -33.82 -0.56 -2.07
C VAL A 491 -34.01 0.55 -1.05
N HIS A 492 -33.46 0.34 0.15
CA HIS A 492 -33.50 1.29 1.26
C HIS A 492 -32.07 1.74 1.58
N ALA A 493 -31.80 3.04 1.50
CA ALA A 493 -30.53 3.67 1.87
C ALA A 493 -30.76 5.13 2.30
N ARG A 494 -29.75 6.02 2.17
CA ARG A 494 -29.94 7.45 2.45
C ARG A 494 -30.76 8.11 1.35
N ALA A 495 -31.48 9.16 1.72
CA ALA A 495 -32.23 9.97 0.77
C ALA A 495 -31.31 10.50 -0.34
N ARG A 496 -31.76 10.40 -1.60
CA ARG A 496 -31.06 10.88 -2.79
C ARG A 496 -29.71 10.22 -3.12
N ASP A 497 -29.33 9.14 -2.45
CA ASP A 497 -28.25 8.29 -2.94
C ASP A 497 -28.65 7.65 -4.28
N ALA A 498 -27.67 7.16 -5.03
CA ALA A 498 -27.92 6.30 -6.18
C ALA A 498 -27.66 4.83 -5.79
N ALA A 499 -28.37 3.90 -6.42
CA ALA A 499 -28.11 2.48 -6.27
C ALA A 499 -28.01 1.83 -7.64
N GLN A 500 -27.03 0.94 -7.82
CA GLN A 500 -27.00 0.04 -8.97
C GLN A 500 -27.56 -1.31 -8.56
N LEU A 501 -28.70 -1.67 -9.14
CA LEU A 501 -29.35 -2.95 -8.92
C LEU A 501 -28.87 -3.98 -9.94
N PHE A 502 -28.40 -5.11 -9.44
CA PHE A 502 -27.97 -6.28 -10.17
C PHE A 502 -28.96 -7.43 -9.93
N LEU A 503 -29.33 -8.13 -11.00
CA LEU A 503 -30.20 -9.30 -10.95
C LEU A 503 -29.42 -10.53 -11.41
N ALA A 504 -29.47 -11.61 -10.63
CA ALA A 504 -28.70 -12.82 -10.87
C ALA A 504 -29.54 -14.10 -10.70
N SER A 505 -29.22 -15.14 -11.48
CA SER A 505 -29.84 -16.47 -11.37
C SER A 505 -29.20 -17.34 -10.27
N ARG A 506 -27.99 -16.98 -9.81
CA ARG A 506 -27.26 -17.63 -8.72
C ARG A 506 -26.93 -16.63 -7.63
N ARG A 507 -26.79 -17.13 -6.39
CA ARG A 507 -26.40 -16.32 -5.24
C ARG A 507 -24.97 -15.82 -5.44
N ALA A 508 -24.78 -14.51 -5.38
CA ALA A 508 -23.45 -13.91 -5.28
C ALA A 508 -22.81 -14.36 -3.96
N ASP A 509 -21.49 -14.55 -3.95
CA ASP A 509 -20.78 -14.63 -2.69
C ASP A 509 -21.01 -13.34 -1.88
N PRO A 510 -21.07 -13.44 -0.53
CA PRO A 510 -21.23 -12.27 0.31
C PRO A 510 -20.09 -11.30 0.03
N VAL A 511 -20.46 -10.04 -0.14
CA VAL A 511 -19.50 -8.99 -0.44
C VAL A 511 -18.49 -8.88 0.68
N THR A 512 -17.23 -9.08 0.33
CA THR A 512 -16.10 -8.92 1.23
C THR A 512 -15.88 -7.45 1.51
N TRP A 513 -16.05 -7.09 2.77
CA TRP A 513 -15.80 -5.76 3.29
C TRP A 513 -14.29 -5.51 3.38
N THR A 514 -13.82 -4.51 2.66
CA THR A 514 -12.51 -3.91 2.97
C THR A 514 -12.65 -2.91 4.12
N LEU A 515 -11.55 -2.60 4.81
CA LEU A 515 -11.49 -1.59 5.88
C LEU A 515 -12.03 -0.21 5.45
N HIS A 516 -12.10 0.05 4.14
CA HIS A 516 -12.57 1.31 3.53
C HIS A 516 -14.06 1.28 3.13
N GLY A 517 -14.83 0.28 3.55
CA GLY A 517 -16.24 0.15 3.20
C GLY A 517 -16.48 -0.20 1.73
N ARG A 518 -15.46 -0.67 1.00
CA ARG A 518 -15.63 -1.12 -0.38
C ARG A 518 -16.12 -2.57 -0.40
N GLY A 519 -17.13 -2.82 -1.21
CA GLY A 519 -17.56 -4.16 -1.58
C GLY A 519 -17.04 -4.54 -2.96
N GLU A 520 -16.39 -5.71 -3.08
CA GLU A 520 -16.10 -6.31 -4.39
C GLU A 520 -17.15 -7.38 -4.70
N LEU A 521 -17.68 -7.33 -5.93
CA LEU A 521 -18.57 -8.34 -6.47
C LEU A 521 -17.75 -9.22 -7.41
N GLU A 522 -17.74 -10.53 -7.19
CA GLU A 522 -17.33 -11.46 -8.24
C GLU A 522 -18.21 -11.21 -9.49
N PRO A 523 -17.68 -11.44 -10.71
CA PRO A 523 -18.44 -11.25 -11.94
C PRO A 523 -19.70 -12.12 -11.92
N LEU A 524 -20.83 -11.50 -11.58
CA LEU A 524 -22.12 -12.17 -11.51
C LEU A 524 -22.46 -12.73 -12.90
N ALA A 525 -23.11 -13.90 -12.93
CA ALA A 525 -23.88 -14.34 -14.09
C ALA A 525 -25.13 -13.44 -14.21
N LEU A 526 -24.90 -12.18 -14.56
CA LEU A 526 -25.92 -11.13 -14.66
C LEU A 526 -26.96 -11.57 -15.68
N VAL A 527 -28.23 -11.55 -15.25
CA VAL A 527 -29.36 -11.83 -16.15
C VAL A 527 -29.73 -10.58 -16.95
N ALA A 528 -29.32 -9.40 -16.47
CA ALA A 528 -29.56 -8.10 -17.11
C ALA A 528 -28.45 -7.07 -16.84
N VAL A 529 -28.41 -6.01 -17.64
CA VAL A 529 -27.55 -4.82 -17.42
C VAL A 529 -27.93 -4.17 -16.08
N PRO A 530 -26.97 -3.70 -15.26
CA PRO A 530 -27.26 -3.06 -13.98
C PRO A 530 -28.21 -1.86 -14.16
N VAL A 531 -29.23 -1.79 -13.32
CA VAL A 531 -30.19 -0.69 -13.34
C VAL A 531 -29.79 0.36 -12.32
N THR A 532 -29.62 1.59 -12.75
CA THR A 532 -29.38 2.71 -11.83
C THR A 532 -30.70 3.25 -11.31
N LEU A 533 -30.84 3.24 -9.99
CA LEU A 533 -31.95 3.79 -9.24
C LEU A 533 -31.47 5.04 -8.48
N VAL A 534 -32.33 6.04 -8.37
CA VAL A 534 -32.10 7.19 -7.48
C VAL A 534 -33.12 7.08 -6.35
N LEU A 535 -32.63 7.09 -5.11
CA LEU A 535 -33.47 6.97 -3.93
C LEU A 535 -34.23 8.29 -3.68
N ASP A 536 -35.48 8.17 -3.27
CA ASP A 536 -36.34 9.31 -2.99
C ASP A 536 -35.94 10.04 -1.69
N GLU A 537 -36.74 11.04 -1.29
CA GLU A 537 -36.51 11.80 -0.05
C GLU A 537 -36.64 10.95 1.23
N ARG A 538 -37.21 9.76 1.14
CA ARG A 538 -37.30 8.80 2.25
C ARG A 538 -36.15 7.80 2.23
N GLY A 539 -35.27 7.86 1.23
CA GLY A 539 -34.20 6.89 1.07
C GLY A 539 -34.70 5.56 0.53
N THR A 540 -35.73 5.59 -0.33
CA THR A 540 -36.30 4.40 -0.93
C THR A 540 -36.27 4.49 -2.46
N ALA A 541 -35.93 3.40 -3.14
CA ALA A 541 -36.12 3.25 -4.58
C ALA A 541 -36.81 1.92 -4.90
N ARG A 542 -37.83 1.96 -5.75
CA ARG A 542 -38.57 0.76 -6.19
C ARG A 542 -38.21 0.43 -7.64
N PHE A 543 -37.89 -0.83 -7.90
CA PHE A 543 -37.66 -1.37 -9.22
C PHE A 543 -38.61 -2.52 -9.53
N GLN A 544 -39.35 -2.40 -10.63
CA GLN A 544 -40.28 -3.43 -11.09
C GLN A 544 -39.54 -4.53 -11.85
N LEU A 545 -39.65 -5.80 -11.43
CA LEU A 545 -39.02 -6.90 -12.15
C LEU A 545 -39.71 -7.08 -13.51
N PRO A 546 -38.96 -7.15 -14.63
CA PRO A 546 -39.57 -7.41 -15.93
C PRO A 546 -40.16 -8.83 -16.00
N GLU A 547 -41.31 -8.98 -16.68
CA GLU A 547 -41.90 -10.30 -16.93
C GLU A 547 -40.91 -11.21 -17.68
N GLY A 548 -40.78 -12.46 -17.23
CA GLY A 548 -39.95 -13.47 -17.88
C GLY A 548 -38.46 -13.47 -17.49
N VAL A 549 -38.03 -12.62 -16.55
CA VAL A 549 -36.66 -12.64 -16.01
C VAL A 549 -36.54 -13.72 -14.93
N ASP A 550 -35.76 -14.79 -15.17
CA ASP A 550 -35.42 -15.84 -14.19
C ASP A 550 -34.30 -15.34 -13.24
N ALA A 551 -34.59 -14.27 -12.51
CA ALA A 551 -33.73 -13.78 -11.44
C ALA A 551 -34.17 -14.41 -10.12
N ARG A 552 -33.24 -15.09 -9.46
CA ARG A 552 -33.45 -15.70 -8.13
C ARG A 552 -32.86 -14.86 -7.01
N HIS A 553 -32.01 -13.90 -7.36
CA HIS A 553 -31.32 -13.04 -6.42
C HIS A 553 -31.29 -11.61 -6.96
N ALA A 554 -31.44 -10.65 -6.05
CA ALA A 554 -31.18 -9.25 -6.31
C ALA A 554 -30.06 -8.76 -5.39
N GLN A 555 -29.26 -7.83 -5.90
CA GLN A 555 -28.22 -7.17 -5.14
C GLN A 555 -28.13 -5.69 -5.53
N ALA A 556 -28.07 -4.79 -4.57
CA ALA A 556 -27.95 -3.36 -4.84
C ALA A 556 -26.62 -2.83 -4.31
N LEU A 557 -25.90 -2.07 -5.13
CA LEU A 557 -24.68 -1.35 -4.78
C LEU A 557 -25.00 0.13 -4.58
N ILE A 558 -24.83 0.65 -3.37
CA ILE A 558 -25.14 2.05 -3.05
C ILE A 558 -23.96 2.97 -3.38
N VAL A 559 -24.24 4.02 -4.15
CA VAL A 559 -23.31 5.08 -4.57
C VAL A 559 -23.75 6.39 -3.93
N PRO A 560 -22.92 7.00 -3.06
CA PRO A 560 -23.23 8.28 -2.43
C PRO A 560 -23.47 9.40 -3.43
N ARG A 561 -24.42 10.28 -3.11
CA ARG A 561 -24.79 11.47 -3.90
C ARG A 561 -23.63 12.38 -4.33
N ALA A 562 -22.51 12.39 -3.60
CA ALA A 562 -21.42 13.34 -3.79
C ALA A 562 -20.51 13.06 -4.99
N ASP A 563 -20.59 11.90 -5.65
CA ASP A 563 -19.66 11.58 -6.73
C ASP A 563 -20.25 10.70 -7.85
N PRO A 564 -20.95 11.31 -8.84
CA PRO A 564 -21.50 10.58 -9.99
C PRO A 564 -20.42 10.01 -10.92
N GLY A 565 -19.13 10.33 -10.73
CA GLY A 565 -18.01 9.73 -11.47
C GLY A 565 -17.56 8.37 -10.93
N LEU A 566 -17.97 8.00 -9.70
CA LEU A 566 -17.56 6.79 -8.99
C LEU A 566 -18.58 5.64 -9.08
N ILE A 567 -19.22 5.50 -10.24
CA ILE A 567 -20.19 4.44 -10.57
C ILE A 567 -19.63 3.02 -10.34
N LEU A 568 -18.31 2.84 -10.29
CA LEU A 568 -17.64 1.55 -10.04
C LEU A 568 -17.11 1.35 -8.60
N GLN A 569 -17.37 2.28 -7.67
CA GLN A 569 -16.90 2.24 -6.28
C GLN A 569 -18.04 2.36 -5.27
N GLY A 570 -19.06 1.52 -5.38
CA GLY A 570 -20.13 1.55 -4.38
C GLY A 570 -19.67 1.09 -3.00
N ARG A 571 -20.30 1.68 -1.98
CA ARG A 571 -19.87 1.64 -0.57
C ARG A 571 -20.66 0.66 0.31
N LEU A 572 -21.76 0.10 -0.19
CA LEU A 572 -22.45 -1.02 0.50
C LEU A 572 -23.31 -1.82 -0.45
N THR A 573 -23.34 -3.13 -0.21
CA THR A 573 -24.23 -4.04 -0.91
C THR A 573 -25.23 -4.68 0.02
N ALA A 574 -26.50 -4.73 -0.38
CA ALA A 574 -27.49 -5.59 0.21
C ALA A 574 -27.96 -6.61 -0.84
N ALA A 575 -28.23 -7.84 -0.41
CA ALA A 575 -28.63 -8.94 -1.27
C ALA A 575 -29.84 -9.68 -0.67
N ILE A 576 -30.78 -10.08 -1.51
CA ILE A 576 -31.93 -10.91 -1.15
C ILE A 576 -32.11 -12.03 -2.17
N GLU A 577 -32.71 -13.11 -1.71
CA GLU A 577 -33.36 -14.08 -2.58
C GLU A 577 -34.70 -13.50 -3.04
N LEU A 578 -34.97 -13.56 -4.35
CA LEU A 578 -36.19 -13.05 -4.96
C LEU A 578 -37.32 -14.05 -4.77
#